data_AF-A0A226I6R3-F1
#
_entry.id   AF-A0A226I6R3-F1
#
_cell.length_a   1.000
_cell.length_b   1.000
_cell.length_c   1.000
_cell.angle_alpha   90.00
_cell.angle_beta   90.00
_cell.angle_gamma   90.00
#
_symmetry.space_group_name_H-M   'P 1'
#
loop_
_entity.id
_entity.type
_entity.pdbx_description
1 polymer ?
#
loop_
_entity_poly.entity_id
_entity_poly.type
_entity_poly.pdbx_seq_one_letter_code
_entity_poly.pdbx_strand_id
1 'polypeptide(L)'
;MIQRIQTVYLILTFLVTGVLMFFTPLWTLNTGKAFYFMQDQLYTVLLGLSTMLSIVSIISYKKRQNQFVMGRLNIILNLILLGLFVYRSLNLSGETVNAVSEKGIGMFLPIVAIVLLVLANKAIKKDEDLVKSVDRLR
;
A
#
# COMPACT_ATOMS: atom_id res chain seq x y z
N MET A 1 -12.29 -19.89 9.11
CA MET A 1 -12.98 -19.46 7.87
C MET A 1 -12.13 -18.40 7.18
N ILE A 2 -11.26 -18.82 6.25
CA ILE A 2 -10.35 -17.95 5.48
C ILE A 2 -11.06 -17.21 4.32
N GLN A 3 -12.31 -17.60 4.03
CA GLN A 3 -13.13 -17.09 2.92
C GLN A 3 -13.90 -15.82 3.30
N ARG A 4 -13.19 -14.80 3.79
CA ARG A 4 -13.77 -13.47 4.03
C ARG A 4 -13.23 -12.50 2.99
N ILE A 5 -14.12 -11.65 2.48
CA ILE A 5 -13.78 -10.69 1.43
C ILE A 5 -12.64 -9.73 1.84
N GLN A 6 -12.50 -9.47 3.15
CA GLN A 6 -11.38 -8.70 3.70
C GLN A 6 -10.00 -9.31 3.37
N THR A 7 -9.87 -10.63 3.43
CA THR A 7 -8.60 -11.33 3.19
C THR A 7 -8.20 -11.21 1.72
N VAL A 8 -9.18 -11.21 0.81
CA VAL A 8 -8.94 -11.01 -0.63
C VAL A 8 -8.34 -9.63 -0.88
N TYR A 9 -8.91 -8.57 -0.30
CA TYR A 9 -8.37 -7.21 -0.44
C TYR A 9 -6.97 -7.07 0.16
N LEU A 10 -6.70 -7.71 1.30
CA LEU A 10 -5.36 -7.69 1.91
C LEU A 10 -4.33 -8.46 1.06
N ILE A 11 -4.72 -9.59 0.46
CA ILE A 11 -3.85 -10.34 -0.47
C ILE A 11 -3.56 -9.50 -1.72
N LEU A 12 -4.57 -8.87 -2.30
CA LEU A 12 -4.36 -7.98 -3.46
C LEU A 12 -3.44 -6.80 -3.09
N THR A 13 -3.60 -6.23 -1.89
CA THR A 13 -2.68 -5.18 -1.41
C THR A 13 -1.25 -5.70 -1.33
N PHE A 14 -1.05 -6.88 -0.75
CA PHE A 14 0.25 -7.54 -0.69
C PHE A 14 0.84 -7.80 -2.08
N LEU A 15 0.03 -8.23 -3.06
CA LEU A 15 0.50 -8.41 -4.43
C LEU A 15 0.91 -7.08 -5.07
N VAL A 16 0.17 -6.00 -4.83
CA VAL A 16 0.51 -4.67 -5.36
C VAL A 16 1.82 -4.16 -4.75
N THR A 17 1.94 -4.13 -3.42
CA THR A 17 3.10 -3.54 -2.74
C THR A 17 4.31 -4.47 -2.69
N GLY A 18 4.10 -5.79 -2.63
CA GLY A 18 5.15 -6.79 -2.41
C GLY A 18 5.61 -7.53 -3.66
N VAL A 19 4.84 -7.47 -4.77
CA VAL A 19 5.21 -8.15 -6.03
C VAL A 19 5.24 -7.16 -7.18
N LEU A 20 4.13 -6.48 -7.44
CA LEU A 20 3.97 -5.68 -8.66
C LEU A 20 4.95 -4.49 -8.70
N MET A 21 5.20 -3.84 -7.55
CA MET A 21 6.20 -2.76 -7.45
C MET A 21 7.64 -3.18 -7.77
N PHE A 22 7.99 -4.47 -7.71
CA PHE A 22 9.32 -4.96 -8.08
C PHE A 22 9.54 -4.95 -9.60
N PHE A 23 8.45 -5.06 -10.38
CA PHE A 23 8.50 -5.12 -11.84
C PHE A 23 8.16 -3.79 -12.50
N THR A 24 7.61 -2.81 -11.75
CA THR A 24 7.23 -1.51 -12.28
C THR A 24 8.20 -0.43 -11.83
N PRO A 25 8.88 0.28 -12.75
CA PRO A 25 9.69 1.43 -12.37
C PRO A 25 8.81 2.57 -11.87
N LEU A 26 9.36 3.36 -10.94
CA LEU A 26 8.71 4.57 -10.45
C LEU A 26 8.76 5.68 -11.51
N TRP A 27 9.90 5.81 -12.20
CA TRP A 27 10.10 6.69 -13.35
C TRP A 27 11.31 6.24 -14.17
N THR A 28 11.41 6.72 -15.41
CA THR A 28 12.58 6.51 -16.26
C THR A 28 13.41 7.80 -16.31
N LEU A 29 14.74 7.66 -16.23
CA LEU A 29 15.65 8.78 -16.42
C LEU A 29 15.84 9.08 -17.92
N ASN A 30 16.26 10.31 -18.25
CA ASN A 30 16.58 10.69 -19.65
C ASN A 30 17.75 9.89 -20.24
N THR A 31 18.51 9.20 -19.40
CA THR A 31 19.55 8.23 -19.80
C THR A 31 18.97 6.88 -20.21
N GLY A 32 17.64 6.71 -20.24
CA GLY A 32 16.94 5.45 -20.50
C GLY A 32 16.96 4.47 -19.32
N LYS A 33 17.55 4.85 -18.18
CA LYS A 33 17.63 4.00 -16.99
C LYS A 33 16.34 4.05 -16.18
N ALA A 34 15.85 2.90 -15.77
CA ALA A 34 14.69 2.77 -14.89
C ALA A 34 15.06 3.00 -13.41
N PHE A 35 14.31 3.88 -12.73
CA PHE A 35 14.44 4.10 -11.30
C PHE A 35 13.40 3.24 -10.55
N TYR A 36 13.88 2.36 -9.69
CA TYR A 36 13.05 1.49 -8.84
C TYR A 36 13.09 1.95 -7.39
N PHE A 37 12.06 1.60 -6.62
CA PHE A 37 11.98 1.94 -5.20
C PHE A 37 13.18 1.44 -4.39
N MET A 38 13.81 0.33 -4.80
CA MET A 38 14.98 -0.26 -4.15
C MET A 38 16.22 0.62 -4.17
N GLN A 39 16.29 1.57 -5.10
CA GLN A 39 17.43 2.47 -5.24
C GLN A 39 17.43 3.56 -4.17
N ASP A 40 16.34 3.71 -3.42
CA ASP A 40 16.20 4.65 -2.31
C ASP A 40 15.87 3.89 -1.01
N GLN A 41 16.68 4.13 0.03
CA GLN A 41 16.53 3.46 1.31
C GLN A 41 15.20 3.81 2.00
N LEU A 42 14.73 5.06 1.90
CA LEU A 42 13.46 5.46 2.50
C LEU A 42 12.28 4.77 1.82
N TYR A 43 12.27 4.73 0.48
CA TYR A 43 11.20 4.04 -0.26
C TYR A 43 11.18 2.54 0.02
N THR A 44 12.37 1.92 0.09
CA THR A 44 12.51 0.50 0.42
C THR A 44 11.96 0.18 1.82
N VAL A 45 12.31 0.99 2.83
CA VAL A 45 11.84 0.77 4.20
C VAL A 45 10.33 0.99 4.31
N LEU A 46 9.80 2.06 3.73
CA LEU A 46 8.36 2.32 3.75
C LEU A 46 7.59 1.21 3.05
N LEU A 47 8.00 0.81 1.84
CA LEU A 47 7.32 -0.25 1.10
C LEU A 47 7.42 -1.60 1.81
N GLY A 48 8.58 -1.92 2.38
CA GLY A 48 8.80 -3.11 3.19
C GLY A 48 7.87 -3.16 4.40
N LEU A 49 7.74 -2.05 5.14
CA LEU A 49 6.82 -1.92 6.26
C LEU A 49 5.35 -2.06 5.82
N SER A 50 4.96 -1.46 4.70
CA SER A 50 3.60 -1.61 4.15
C SER A 50 3.26 -3.06 3.83
N THR A 51 4.19 -3.74 3.17
CA THR A 51 4.04 -5.14 2.75
C THR A 51 3.99 -6.05 3.98
N MET A 52 4.85 -5.80 4.98
CA MET A 52 4.84 -6.51 6.26
C MET A 52 3.52 -6.32 7.00
N LEU A 53 2.98 -5.09 7.06
CA LEU A 53 1.68 -4.82 7.67
C LEU A 53 0.53 -5.57 6.98
N SER A 54 0.56 -5.70 5.66
CA SER A 54 -0.43 -6.52 4.92
C SER A 54 -0.34 -7.99 5.32
N ILE A 55 0.86 -8.57 5.37
CA ILE A 55 1.07 -9.97 5.79
C ILE A 55 0.62 -10.18 7.24
N VAL A 56 1.06 -9.31 8.16
CA VAL A 56 0.69 -9.38 9.58
C VAL A 56 -0.83 -9.24 9.76
N SER A 57 -1.47 -8.40 8.96
CA SER A 57 -2.93 -8.28 8.95
C SER A 57 -3.59 -9.58 8.51
N ILE A 58 -3.11 -10.25 7.45
CA ILE A 58 -3.67 -11.52 6.96
C ILE A 58 -3.58 -12.61 8.04
N ILE A 59 -2.44 -12.78 8.70
CA ILE A 59 -2.26 -13.79 9.75
C ILE A 59 -3.04 -13.47 11.03
N SER A 60 -3.32 -12.19 11.29
CA SER A 60 -4.06 -11.72 12.47
C SER A 60 -5.58 -11.88 12.36
N TYR A 61 -6.08 -12.79 11.51
CA TYR A 61 -7.51 -13.02 11.23
C TYR A 61 -8.41 -13.28 12.44
N LYS A 62 -7.82 -13.71 13.56
CA LYS A 62 -8.56 -13.91 14.82
C LYS A 62 -8.85 -12.59 15.56
N LYS A 63 -8.01 -11.56 15.38
CA LYS A 63 -8.08 -10.28 16.11
C LYS A 63 -8.52 -9.15 15.18
N ARG A 64 -9.83 -9.05 14.92
CA ARG A 64 -10.42 -8.10 13.95
C ARG A 64 -10.10 -6.63 14.27
N GLN A 65 -10.14 -6.24 15.55
CA GLN A 65 -9.76 -4.86 15.94
C GLN A 65 -8.30 -4.55 15.61
N ASN A 66 -7.38 -5.50 15.85
CA ASN A 66 -5.97 -5.32 15.47
C ASN A 66 -5.83 -5.23 13.95
N GLN A 67 -6.52 -6.08 13.17
CA GLN A 67 -6.51 -5.98 11.71
C GLN A 67 -6.99 -4.60 11.23
N PHE A 68 -8.04 -4.06 11.85
CA PHE A 68 -8.56 -2.74 11.51
C PHE A 68 -7.54 -1.62 11.78
N VAL A 69 -6.86 -1.66 12.93
CA VAL A 69 -5.81 -0.68 13.27
C VAL A 69 -4.62 -0.81 12.32
N MET A 70 -4.15 -2.04 12.08
CA MET A 70 -3.03 -2.31 11.15
C MET A 70 -3.34 -1.85 9.73
N GLY A 71 -4.55 -2.11 9.23
CA GLY A 71 -4.97 -1.64 7.92
C GLY A 71 -5.01 -0.12 7.83
N ARG A 72 -5.46 0.58 8.90
CA ARG A 72 -5.43 2.06 8.94
C ARG A 72 -4.01 2.62 8.93
N LEU A 73 -3.12 2.03 9.72
CA LEU A 73 -1.70 2.40 9.70
C LEU A 73 -1.09 2.19 8.31
N ASN A 74 -1.46 1.08 7.64
CA ASN A 74 -0.98 0.79 6.29
C ASN A 74 -1.52 1.79 5.24
N ILE A 75 -2.76 2.28 5.39
CA ILE A 75 -3.30 3.36 4.55
C ILE A 75 -2.49 4.64 4.72
N ILE A 76 -2.22 5.05 5.98
CA ILE A 76 -1.43 6.26 6.27
C ILE A 76 -0.03 6.14 5.67
N LEU A 77 0.59 4.96 5.81
CA LEU A 77 1.90 4.71 5.24
C LEU A 77 1.89 4.85 3.71
N ASN A 78 0.92 4.25 3.01
CA ASN A 78 0.81 4.40 1.56
C ASN A 78 0.49 5.84 1.13
N LEU A 79 -0.26 6.62 1.94
CA LEU A 79 -0.47 8.04 1.69
C LEU A 79 0.82 8.85 1.83
N ILE A 80 1.65 8.56 2.84
CA ILE A 80 2.97 9.18 3.00
C ILE A 80 3.85 8.84 1.79
N LEU A 81 3.89 7.57 1.40
CA LEU A 81 4.69 7.12 0.26
C LEU A 81 4.24 7.76 -1.06
N LEU A 82 2.93 7.86 -1.28
CA LEU A 82 2.37 8.62 -2.41
C LEU A 82 2.74 10.10 -2.35
N GLY A 83 2.64 10.72 -1.18
CA GLY A 83 3.02 12.12 -0.96
C GLY A 83 4.50 12.37 -1.27
N LEU A 84 5.39 11.45 -0.88
CA LEU A 84 6.81 11.51 -1.21
C LEU A 84 7.06 11.35 -2.71
N PHE A 85 6.34 10.46 -3.39
CA PHE A 85 6.45 10.31 -4.85
C PHE A 85 5.99 11.56 -5.59
N VAL A 86 4.85 12.15 -5.18
CA VAL A 86 4.34 13.39 -5.75
C VAL A 86 5.30 14.54 -5.45
N TYR A 87 5.77 14.67 -4.22
CA TYR A 87 6.76 15.68 -3.82
C TYR A 87 8.03 15.57 -4.67
N ARG A 88 8.58 14.36 -4.82
CA ARG A 88 9.74 14.13 -5.68
C ARG A 88 9.43 14.51 -7.13
N SER A 89 8.27 14.13 -7.66
CA SER A 89 7.85 14.49 -9.02
C SER A 89 7.70 15.99 -9.24
N LEU A 90 7.36 16.77 -8.21
CA LEU A 90 7.16 18.23 -8.31
C LEU A 90 8.44 19.03 -8.04
N ASN A 91 9.32 18.54 -7.16
CA ASN A 91 10.57 19.21 -6.79
C ASN A 91 11.76 18.83 -7.67
N LEU A 92 11.55 17.97 -8.67
CA LEU A 92 12.43 17.87 -9.82
C LEU A 92 12.24 19.16 -10.66
N SER A 93 12.83 20.26 -10.20
CA SER A 93 12.81 21.56 -10.86
C SER A 93 13.48 21.48 -12.24
N GLY A 94 12.92 22.25 -13.19
CA GLY A 94 13.24 22.28 -14.62
C GLY A 94 14.67 22.68 -15.01
N GLU A 95 15.65 22.70 -14.11
CA GLU A 95 17.08 22.66 -14.46
C GLU A 95 17.58 21.21 -14.65
N THR A 96 16.78 20.22 -14.22
CA THR A 96 17.04 18.78 -14.41
C THR A 96 16.32 18.20 -15.62
N VAL A 97 16.27 18.95 -16.74
CA VAL A 97 15.84 18.45 -18.07
C VAL A 97 16.69 17.24 -18.55
N ASN A 98 17.68 16.80 -17.77
CA ASN A 98 18.54 15.63 -18.04
C ASN A 98 18.26 14.41 -17.13
N ALA A 99 17.25 14.41 -16.25
CA ALA A 99 17.09 13.34 -15.26
C ALA A 99 15.80 12.50 -15.30
N VAL A 100 14.68 12.92 -15.89
CA VAL A 100 13.43 12.10 -15.90
C VAL A 100 12.67 12.28 -17.22
N SER A 101 12.49 11.18 -17.96
CA SER A 101 11.89 11.16 -19.32
C SER A 101 10.41 10.80 -19.28
N GLU A 102 10.05 9.79 -18.49
CA GLU A 102 8.67 9.30 -18.41
C GLU A 102 8.32 8.97 -16.96
N LYS A 103 7.11 9.37 -16.56
CA LYS A 103 6.54 8.97 -15.27
C LYS A 103 6.16 7.49 -15.38
N GLY A 104 6.81 6.67 -14.56
CA GLY A 104 6.53 5.24 -14.50
C GLY A 104 5.21 4.99 -13.79
N ILE A 105 4.48 3.96 -14.21
CA ILE A 105 3.18 3.62 -13.59
C ILE A 105 3.35 3.23 -12.10
N GLY A 106 4.56 2.82 -11.70
CA GLY A 106 4.89 2.45 -10.33
C GLY A 106 4.58 3.54 -9.29
N MET A 107 4.67 4.82 -9.66
CA MET A 107 4.37 5.94 -8.74
C MET A 107 2.89 5.99 -8.31
N PHE A 108 1.98 5.40 -9.09
CA PHE A 108 0.54 5.42 -8.83
C PHE A 108 0.04 4.16 -8.12
N LEU A 109 0.86 3.11 -8.04
CA LEU A 109 0.50 1.87 -7.35
C LEU A 109 0.12 2.03 -5.87
N PRO A 110 0.69 2.96 -5.10
CA PRO A 110 0.22 3.24 -3.74
C PRO A 110 -1.27 3.64 -3.70
N ILE A 111 -1.81 4.28 -4.75
CA ILE A 111 -3.24 4.61 -4.84
C ILE A 111 -4.08 3.34 -4.88
N VAL A 112 -3.68 2.36 -5.70
CA VAL A 112 -4.35 1.06 -5.79
C VAL A 112 -4.31 0.35 -4.44
N ALA A 113 -3.15 0.35 -3.77
CA ALA A 113 -3.00 -0.21 -2.44
C ALA A 113 -3.91 0.48 -1.40
N ILE A 114 -4.02 1.81 -1.43
CA ILE A 114 -4.91 2.58 -0.55
C ILE A 114 -6.38 2.16 -0.75
N VAL A 115 -6.84 2.09 -2.00
CA VAL A 115 -8.24 1.69 -2.30
C VAL A 115 -8.51 0.29 -1.75
N LEU A 116 -7.62 -0.67 -2.00
CA LEU A 116 -7.76 -2.04 -1.50
C LEU A 116 -7.76 -2.10 0.03
N LEU A 117 -6.87 -1.37 0.70
CA LEU A 117 -6.82 -1.29 2.16
C LEU A 117 -8.07 -0.64 2.77
N VAL A 118 -8.64 0.39 2.13
CA VAL A 118 -9.91 1.00 2.56
C VAL A 118 -11.05 0.00 2.46
N LEU A 119 -11.13 -0.76 1.36
CA LEU A 119 -12.13 -1.82 1.20
C LEU A 119 -11.95 -2.94 2.22
N ALA A 120 -10.71 -3.35 2.48
CA ALA A 120 -10.36 -4.33 3.53
C ALA A 120 -10.85 -3.84 4.90
N ASN A 121 -10.51 -2.61 5.29
CA ASN A 121 -10.91 -2.04 6.58
C ASN A 121 -12.42 -1.90 6.72
N LYS A 122 -13.12 -1.52 5.65
CA LYS A 122 -14.60 -1.46 5.66
C LYS A 122 -15.20 -2.83 5.92
N ALA A 123 -14.67 -3.89 5.28
CA ALA A 123 -15.10 -5.25 5.50
C ALA A 123 -14.80 -5.74 6.93
N ILE A 124 -13.59 -5.46 7.45
CA ILE A 124 -13.20 -5.83 8.83
C ILE A 124 -14.11 -5.17 9.86
N LYS A 125 -14.42 -3.87 9.67
CA LYS A 125 -15.30 -3.14 10.59
C LYS A 125 -16.72 -3.72 10.58
N LYS A 126 -17.29 -3.97 9.39
CA LYS A 126 -18.61 -4.61 9.25
C LYS A 126 -18.64 -5.95 9.98
N ASP A 127 -17.60 -6.75 9.81
CA ASP A 127 -17.46 -8.04 10.46
C ASP A 127 -17.41 -7.91 12.00
N GLU A 128 -16.66 -6.95 12.52
CA GLU A 128 -16.58 -6.66 13.96
C GLU A 128 -17.95 -6.22 14.52
N ASP A 129 -18.65 -5.32 13.83
CA ASP A 129 -19.95 -4.79 14.24
C ASP A 129 -21.01 -5.90 14.28
N LEU A 130 -20.98 -6.83 13.32
CA LEU A 130 -21.86 -8.01 13.31
C LEU A 130 -21.66 -8.89 14.54
N VAL A 131 -20.41 -9.18 14.93
CA VAL A 131 -20.14 -9.98 16.13
C VAL A 131 -20.65 -9.29 17.38
N LYS A 132 -20.34 -7.99 17.53
CA LYS A 132 -20.83 -7.21 18.67
C LYS A 132 -22.35 -7.13 18.73
N SER A 133 -23.04 -7.09 17.58
CA SER A 133 -24.50 -7.06 17.56
C SER A 133 -25.12 -8.38 18.05
N VAL A 134 -24.52 -9.52 17.73
CA VAL A 134 -24.96 -10.84 18.18
C VAL A 134 -24.72 -11.02 19.68
N ASP A 135 -23.56 -10.57 20.18
CA ASP A 135 -23.24 -10.67 21.60
C ASP A 135 -24.14 -9.79 22.49
N ARG A 136 -24.75 -8.73 21.94
CA ARG A 136 -25.71 -7.88 22.66
C ARG A 136 -27.11 -8.49 22.82
N LEU A 137 -27.45 -9.50 22.02
CA LEU A 137 -28.75 -10.18 22.05
C LEU A 137 -28.75 -11.45 22.91
N ARG A 138 -27.58 -11.84 23.43
CA ARG A 138 -27.39 -12.97 24.34
C ARG A 138 -27.36 -12.49 25.78
#